data_AF-A0A935HGY7-F1
#
_entry.id   AF-A0A935HGY7-F1
#
_cell.length_a   1.000
_cell.length_b   1.000
_cell.length_c   1.000
_cell.angle_alpha   90.00
_cell.angle_beta   90.00
_cell.angle_gamma   90.00
#
_symmetry.space_group_name_H-M   'P 1'
#
loop_
_entity.id
_entity.type
_entity.pdbx_description
1 polymer ?
#
loop_
_entity_poly.entity_id
_entity_poly.type
_entity_poly.pdbx_seq_one_letter_code
_entity_poly.pdbx_strand_id
1 'polypeptide(L)'
;MKKIFVSFLLLIIINVPSFSQSVSGDWSGELEVSGIKLPLVFHIQQTGDSLSATLDSPAQGAKGIKVDKTTFKLNELFMELKSLGANYKGILAGDSISGTFSQMGMKFPLTLKKGQVEVKEPNRPQMPKPPFDYNIEEFSFINQTEGNTLAGTLTTPKNKKNFPVVVMITGSGSQDRDETLMGHKPFWVIADYFTKNGIGVLRMDDRGVGGSSKGKEGATSADFATDIDAAVKFLKSRGYKNIGLTGHSEGGMIAPIAAAKIKMLNFWY
;
A
#
# COMPACT_ATOMS: atom_id res chain seq x y z
N MET A 1 12.31 68.98 -59.24
CA MET A 1 11.82 67.58 -59.22
C MET A 1 12.53 66.83 -58.11
N LYS A 2 11.89 66.61 -56.95
CA LYS A 2 12.43 65.82 -55.83
C LYS A 2 11.94 64.37 -55.99
N LYS A 3 12.86 63.40 -56.10
CA LYS A 3 12.53 61.97 -56.11
C LYS A 3 12.56 61.45 -54.67
N ILE A 4 11.40 60.99 -54.19
CA ILE A 4 11.27 60.29 -52.89
C ILE A 4 11.45 58.80 -53.19
N PHE A 5 12.47 58.19 -52.58
CA PHE A 5 12.69 56.75 -52.61
C PHE A 5 12.04 56.15 -51.37
N VAL A 6 10.90 55.47 -51.52
CA VAL A 6 10.24 54.73 -50.44
C VAL A 6 10.72 53.28 -50.53
N SER A 7 11.53 52.87 -49.55
CA SER A 7 12.01 51.49 -49.40
C SER A 7 10.90 50.61 -48.83
N PHE A 8 10.49 49.58 -49.56
CA PHE A 8 9.56 48.55 -49.07
C PHE A 8 10.34 47.56 -48.18
N LEU A 9 10.02 47.50 -46.89
CA LEU A 9 10.54 46.49 -45.97
C LEU A 9 9.66 45.24 -46.09
N LEU A 10 10.20 44.15 -46.66
CA LEU A 10 9.51 42.87 -46.82
C LEU A 10 9.55 42.10 -45.48
N LEU A 11 8.41 42.03 -44.78
CA LEU A 11 8.26 41.26 -43.55
C LEU A 11 8.08 39.76 -43.89
N ILE A 12 9.13 38.96 -43.73
CA ILE A 12 9.07 37.50 -43.91
C ILE A 12 8.48 36.88 -42.64
N ILE A 13 7.21 36.46 -42.70
CA ILE A 13 6.58 35.66 -41.65
C ILE A 13 7.01 34.21 -41.84
N ILE A 14 8.00 33.77 -41.06
CA ILE A 14 8.44 32.38 -41.03
C ILE A 14 7.40 31.58 -40.24
N ASN A 15 6.55 30.82 -40.94
CA ASN A 15 5.66 29.85 -40.32
C ASN A 15 6.51 28.63 -39.90
N VAL A 16 7.04 28.66 -38.68
CA VAL A 16 7.62 27.47 -38.07
C VAL A 16 6.45 26.56 -37.68
N PRO A 17 6.32 25.33 -38.21
CA PRO A 17 5.31 24.40 -37.73
C PRO A 17 5.57 24.12 -36.25
N SER A 18 4.69 24.62 -35.39
CA SER A 18 4.70 24.32 -33.97
C SER A 18 4.18 22.90 -33.81
N PHE A 19 5.09 21.93 -33.69
CA PHE A 19 4.72 20.58 -33.27
C PHE A 19 4.19 20.67 -31.83
N SER A 20 2.88 20.54 -31.67
CA SER A 20 2.30 20.31 -30.34
C SER A 20 2.90 19.02 -29.80
N GLN A 21 3.73 19.12 -28.75
CA GLN A 21 4.25 17.94 -28.08
C GLN A 21 3.06 17.23 -27.42
N SER A 22 2.76 16.03 -27.90
CA SER A 22 1.75 15.20 -27.25
C SER A 22 2.34 14.59 -25.98
N VAL A 23 1.61 14.75 -24.87
CA VAL A 23 1.94 14.11 -23.59
C VAL A 23 1.43 12.66 -23.52
N SER A 24 0.70 12.20 -24.53
CA SER A 24 0.14 10.84 -24.56
C SER A 24 1.24 9.77 -24.59
N GLY A 25 0.93 8.63 -23.97
CA GLY A 25 1.81 7.49 -23.85
C GLY A 25 2.15 7.18 -22.39
N ASP A 26 3.12 6.28 -22.23
CA ASP A 26 3.56 5.81 -20.94
C ASP A 26 4.73 6.66 -20.42
N TRP A 27 4.68 6.96 -19.13
CA TRP A 27 5.66 7.81 -18.44
C TRP A 27 6.08 7.15 -17.14
N SER A 28 7.34 6.76 -17.04
CA SER A 28 7.89 6.04 -15.89
C SER A 28 8.86 6.90 -15.09
N GLY A 29 8.83 6.80 -13.77
CA GLY A 29 9.81 7.44 -12.90
C GLY A 29 9.95 6.72 -11.56
N GLU A 30 11.08 6.94 -10.88
CA GLU A 30 11.30 6.45 -9.52
C GLU A 30 10.96 7.56 -8.52
N LEU A 31 9.92 7.34 -7.73
CA LEU A 31 9.58 8.19 -6.59
C LEU A 31 10.39 7.75 -5.37
N GLU A 32 11.21 8.63 -4.82
CA GLU A 32 11.98 8.34 -3.60
C GLU A 32 11.24 8.85 -2.36
N VAL A 33 10.92 7.95 -1.43
CA VAL A 33 10.24 8.24 -0.17
C VAL A 33 11.02 7.59 0.97
N SER A 34 11.66 8.40 1.82
CA SER A 34 12.41 7.94 2.99
C SER A 34 13.43 6.82 2.68
N GLY A 35 14.14 6.94 1.55
CA GLY A 35 15.13 5.95 1.09
C GLY A 35 14.56 4.74 0.35
N ILE A 36 13.24 4.62 0.22
CA ILE A 36 12.58 3.61 -0.60
C ILE A 36 12.33 4.20 -1.99
N LYS A 37 12.72 3.47 -3.03
CA LYS A 37 12.44 3.82 -4.43
C LYS A 37 11.19 3.09 -4.91
N LEU A 38 10.19 3.87 -5.31
CA LEU A 38 8.92 3.37 -5.83
C LEU A 38 8.82 3.68 -7.32
N PRO A 39 8.97 2.68 -8.21
CA PRO A 39 8.70 2.88 -9.63
C PRO A 39 7.21 3.15 -9.85
N LEU A 40 6.92 4.26 -10.52
CA LEU A 40 5.58 4.68 -10.92
C LEU A 40 5.51 4.73 -12.43
N VAL A 41 4.39 4.27 -13.00
CA VAL A 41 4.12 4.34 -14.44
C VAL A 41 2.76 5.00 -14.65
N PHE A 42 2.76 6.17 -15.31
CA PHE A 42 1.55 6.84 -15.73
C PHE A 42 1.22 6.46 -17.16
N HIS A 43 -0.02 6.04 -17.40
CA HIS A 43 -0.55 5.74 -18.72
C HIS A 43 -1.47 6.88 -19.13
N ILE A 44 -1.07 7.71 -20.09
CA ILE A 44 -1.84 8.89 -20.50
C ILE A 44 -2.41 8.63 -21.89
N GLN A 45 -3.73 8.76 -22.02
CA GLN A 45 -4.44 8.60 -23.29
C GLN A 45 -5.14 9.90 -23.67
N GLN A 46 -5.18 10.20 -24.96
CA GLN A 46 -5.88 11.34 -25.51
C GLN A 46 -7.04 10.90 -26.39
N THR A 47 -8.24 11.36 -26.06
CA THR A 47 -9.47 11.14 -26.83
C THR A 47 -10.04 12.50 -27.23
N GLY A 48 -9.80 12.89 -28.48
CA GLY A 48 -10.07 14.26 -28.95
C GLY A 48 -9.24 15.28 -28.14
N ASP A 49 -9.93 16.26 -27.55
CA ASP A 49 -9.31 17.29 -26.70
C ASP A 49 -9.18 16.88 -25.22
N SER A 50 -9.70 15.70 -24.84
CA SER A 50 -9.70 15.22 -23.46
C SER A 50 -8.53 14.27 -23.19
N LEU A 51 -7.98 14.35 -21.97
CA LEU A 51 -6.96 13.44 -21.46
C LEU A 51 -7.54 12.57 -20.35
N SER A 52 -7.24 11.28 -20.40
CA SER A 52 -7.43 10.34 -19.31
C SER A 52 -6.08 9.76 -18.90
N ALA A 53 -5.95 9.37 -17.63
CA ALA A 53 -4.75 8.69 -17.17
C ALA A 53 -5.03 7.63 -16.10
N THR A 54 -4.14 6.65 -16.03
CA THR A 54 -4.03 5.71 -14.90
C THR A 54 -2.62 5.69 -14.37
N LEU A 55 -2.46 5.25 -13.13
CA LEU A 55 -1.19 5.04 -12.46
C LEU A 55 -1.03 3.56 -12.10
N ASP A 56 0.12 3.01 -12.45
CA ASP A 56 0.63 1.75 -11.94
C ASP A 56 1.76 2.05 -10.95
N SER A 57 1.77 1.31 -9.84
CA SER A 57 2.88 1.24 -8.90
C SER A 57 3.30 -0.22 -8.77
N PRO A 58 4.13 -0.73 -9.71
CA PRO A 58 4.36 -2.16 -9.85
C PRO A 58 5.05 -2.76 -8.64
N ALA A 59 6.01 -2.04 -8.02
CA ALA A 59 6.62 -2.48 -6.77
C ALA A 59 5.59 -2.64 -5.65
N GLN A 60 4.46 -1.94 -5.73
CA GLN A 60 3.35 -2.06 -4.78
C GLN A 60 2.26 -3.04 -5.20
N GLY A 61 2.39 -3.68 -6.36
CA GLY A 61 1.37 -4.56 -6.93
C GLY A 61 0.08 -3.86 -7.34
N ALA A 62 0.06 -2.52 -7.38
CA ALA A 62 -1.12 -1.74 -7.72
C ALA A 62 -1.09 -1.36 -9.21
N LYS A 63 -2.17 -1.66 -9.93
CA LYS A 63 -2.32 -1.37 -11.36
C LYS A 63 -3.64 -0.67 -11.65
N GLY A 64 -3.65 0.21 -12.63
CA GLY A 64 -4.86 0.87 -13.12
C GLY A 64 -5.48 1.84 -12.13
N ILE A 65 -4.69 2.43 -11.21
CA ILE A 65 -5.20 3.42 -10.26
C ILE A 65 -5.72 4.61 -11.09
N LYS A 66 -7.00 4.94 -10.94
CA LYS A 66 -7.63 6.03 -11.69
C LYS A 66 -6.98 7.38 -11.34
N VAL A 67 -6.64 8.16 -12.36
CA VAL A 67 -6.36 9.60 -12.24
C VAL A 67 -7.67 10.35 -12.49
N ASP A 68 -8.17 11.05 -11.47
CA ASP A 68 -9.47 11.73 -11.51
C ASP A 68 -9.48 12.96 -12.41
N LYS A 69 -8.32 13.62 -12.55
CA LYS A 69 -8.17 14.80 -13.41
C LYS A 69 -6.80 14.82 -14.05
N THR A 70 -6.76 14.94 -15.37
CA THR A 70 -5.52 15.08 -16.15
C THR A 70 -5.64 16.31 -17.04
N THR A 71 -4.68 17.23 -16.96
CA THR A 71 -4.63 18.43 -17.81
C THR A 71 -3.23 18.67 -18.31
N PHE A 72 -3.09 19.09 -19.56
CA PHE A 72 -1.82 19.46 -20.15
C PHE A 72 -1.96 20.80 -20.88
N LYS A 73 -1.25 21.83 -20.44
CA LYS A 73 -1.27 23.18 -21.03
C LYS A 73 0.10 23.82 -20.93
N LEU A 74 0.58 24.47 -22.01
CA LEU A 74 1.88 25.17 -22.03
C LEU A 74 3.04 24.30 -21.48
N ASN A 75 3.08 23.04 -21.91
CA ASN A 75 4.03 22.01 -21.46
C ASN A 75 3.93 21.61 -19.98
N GLU A 76 2.95 22.10 -19.23
CA GLU A 76 2.70 21.71 -17.84
C GLU A 76 1.66 20.59 -17.79
N LEU A 77 2.07 19.42 -17.28
CA LEU A 77 1.20 18.29 -16.95
C LEU A 77 0.76 18.38 -15.50
N PHE A 78 -0.53 18.26 -15.27
CA PHE A 78 -1.13 18.10 -13.95
C PHE A 78 -2.03 16.87 -13.90
N MET A 79 -1.86 16.06 -12.86
CA MET A 79 -2.64 14.84 -12.60
C MET A 79 -3.09 14.81 -11.14
N GLU A 80 -4.37 14.53 -10.88
CA GLU A 80 -4.96 14.44 -9.53
C GLU A 80 -5.49 13.02 -9.28
N LEU A 81 -5.14 12.43 -8.15
CA LEU A 81 -5.59 11.11 -7.70
C LEU A 81 -6.26 11.28 -6.32
N LYS A 82 -7.57 11.50 -6.31
CA LYS A 82 -8.33 11.82 -5.09
C LYS A 82 -8.34 10.66 -4.11
N SER A 83 -8.43 9.42 -4.61
CA SER A 83 -8.40 8.21 -3.79
C SER A 83 -7.12 8.05 -2.96
N LEU A 84 -6.01 8.65 -3.42
CA LEU A 84 -4.71 8.61 -2.73
C LEU A 84 -4.39 9.91 -1.97
N GLY A 85 -5.26 10.93 -2.06
CA GLY A 85 -4.94 12.29 -1.62
C GLY A 85 -3.67 12.83 -2.29
N ALA A 86 -3.47 12.51 -3.57
CA ALA A 86 -2.23 12.77 -4.29
C ALA A 86 -2.42 13.60 -5.57
N ASN A 87 -1.36 14.29 -6.00
CA ASN A 87 -1.29 14.96 -7.28
C ASN A 87 0.15 14.99 -7.81
N TYR A 88 0.30 15.11 -9.12
CA TYR A 88 1.56 15.35 -9.79
C TYR A 88 1.48 16.63 -10.62
N LYS A 89 2.53 17.44 -10.56
CA LYS A 89 2.69 18.63 -11.40
C LYS A 89 4.09 18.66 -11.98
N GLY A 90 4.22 18.70 -13.30
CA GLY A 90 5.54 18.67 -13.96
C GLY A 90 5.57 19.37 -15.31
N ILE A 91 6.77 19.73 -15.75
CA ILE A 91 7.03 20.42 -17.02
C ILE A 91 7.69 19.44 -18.00
N LEU A 92 7.08 19.29 -19.17
CA LEU A 92 7.59 18.49 -20.28
C LEU A 92 8.74 19.21 -20.99
N ALA A 93 9.84 18.51 -21.19
CA ALA A 93 10.98 18.92 -22.00
C ALA A 93 11.55 17.71 -22.74
N GLY A 94 11.21 17.56 -24.02
CA GLY A 94 11.60 16.39 -24.82
C GLY A 94 10.93 15.12 -24.29
N ASP A 95 11.71 14.08 -23.99
CA ASP A 95 11.22 12.80 -23.45
C ASP A 95 11.26 12.74 -21.91
N SER A 96 11.20 13.89 -21.25
CA SER A 96 11.27 14.01 -19.79
C SER A 96 10.21 14.96 -19.25
N ILE A 97 9.57 14.60 -18.14
CA ILE A 97 8.71 15.50 -17.37
C ILE A 97 9.32 15.67 -15.99
N SER A 98 9.85 16.87 -15.71
CA SER A 98 10.42 17.19 -14.41
C SER A 98 9.34 17.81 -13.53
N GLY A 99 9.03 17.18 -12.40
CA GLY A 99 7.90 17.59 -11.58
C GLY A 99 8.00 17.25 -10.11
N THR A 100 6.89 17.51 -9.42
CA THR A 100 6.68 17.21 -8.01
C THR A 100 5.45 16.34 -7.87
N PHE A 101 5.62 15.19 -7.23
CA PHE A 101 4.54 14.35 -6.73
C PHE A 101 4.21 14.79 -5.30
N SER A 102 2.95 15.06 -5.01
CA SER A 102 2.48 15.45 -3.68
C SER A 102 1.47 14.43 -3.17
N GLN A 103 1.58 13.99 -1.92
CA GLN A 103 0.64 13.06 -1.30
C GLN A 103 0.44 13.39 0.18
N MET A 104 -0.81 13.56 0.61
CA MET A 104 -1.19 13.90 1.99
C MET A 104 -0.38 15.08 2.58
N GLY A 105 -0.09 16.10 1.76
CA GLY A 105 0.68 17.28 2.17
C GLY A 105 2.21 17.13 2.07
N MET A 106 2.74 15.92 1.89
CA MET A 106 4.16 15.69 1.60
C MET A 106 4.44 15.94 0.12
N LYS A 107 5.66 16.40 -0.21
CA LYS A 107 6.11 16.70 -1.58
C LYS A 107 7.41 15.96 -1.89
N PHE A 108 7.46 15.36 -3.05
CA PHE A 108 8.57 14.54 -3.52
C PHE A 108 8.94 14.95 -4.96
N PRO A 109 10.22 15.19 -5.27
CA PRO A 109 10.63 15.36 -6.65
C PRO A 109 10.39 14.05 -7.41
N LEU A 110 9.82 14.15 -8.61
CA LEU A 110 9.60 13.00 -9.48
C LEU A 110 9.85 13.43 -10.93
N THR A 111 10.88 12.83 -11.53
CA THR A 111 11.14 12.97 -12.96
C THR A 111 10.60 11.75 -13.67
N LEU A 112 9.70 11.98 -14.62
CA LEU A 112 9.18 10.94 -15.50
C LEU A 112 9.97 10.93 -16.81
N LYS A 113 10.23 9.75 -17.35
CA LYS A 113 10.81 9.51 -18.67
C LYS A 113 9.79 8.78 -19.54
N LYS A 114 9.79 9.10 -20.82
CA LYS A 114 8.88 8.47 -21.78
C LYS A 114 9.20 6.98 -21.95
N GLY A 115 8.15 6.16 -21.98
CA GLY A 115 8.22 4.70 -22.09
C GLY A 115 7.99 3.97 -20.75
N GLN A 116 7.74 2.67 -20.85
CA GLN A 116 7.65 1.78 -19.68
C GLN A 116 9.03 1.34 -19.24
N VAL A 117 9.30 1.40 -17.94
CA VAL A 117 10.44 0.72 -17.33
C VAL A 117 9.95 -0.64 -16.83
N GLU A 118 10.64 -1.71 -17.24
CA GLU A 118 10.36 -3.05 -16.74
C GLU A 118 10.68 -3.11 -15.24
N VAL A 119 9.65 -3.15 -14.41
CA VAL A 119 9.81 -3.32 -12.96
C VAL A 119 10.00 -4.80 -12.68
N LYS A 120 11.23 -5.20 -12.34
CA LYS A 120 11.50 -6.54 -11.86
C LYS A 120 10.84 -6.73 -10.49
N GLU A 121 10.12 -7.83 -10.35
CA GLU A 121 9.58 -8.25 -9.06
C GLU A 121 10.71 -8.37 -8.02
N PRO A 122 10.53 -7.84 -6.80
CA PRO A 122 11.54 -7.96 -5.76
C PRO A 122 11.80 -9.44 -5.43
N ASN A 123 13.07 -9.84 -5.36
CA ASN A 123 13.42 -11.15 -4.82
C ASN A 123 13.15 -11.15 -3.32
N ARG A 124 12.23 -12.01 -2.86
CA ARG A 124 11.82 -12.13 -1.45
C ARG A 124 12.21 -13.50 -0.88
N PRO A 125 13.51 -13.77 -0.64
CA PRO A 125 13.97 -15.06 -0.15
C PRO A 125 13.43 -15.41 1.24
N GLN A 126 13.06 -14.40 2.04
CA GLN A 126 12.50 -14.55 3.38
C GLN A 126 11.05 -15.06 3.38
N MET A 127 10.38 -15.10 2.23
CA MET A 127 8.99 -15.57 2.15
C MET A 127 8.93 -17.06 2.50
N PRO A 128 8.12 -17.49 3.49
CA PRO A 128 8.06 -18.89 3.90
C PRO A 128 7.63 -19.80 2.75
N LYS A 129 8.30 -20.96 2.62
CA LYS A 129 8.02 -21.95 1.57
C LYS A 129 7.88 -23.35 2.17
N PRO A 130 6.96 -24.18 1.66
CA PRO A 130 6.85 -25.57 2.09
C PRO A 130 8.08 -26.40 1.66
N PRO A 131 8.32 -27.55 2.32
CA PRO A 131 7.54 -28.10 3.43
C PRO A 131 7.80 -27.37 4.76
N PHE A 132 6.75 -27.19 5.57
CA PHE A 132 6.86 -26.56 6.89
C PHE A 132 7.13 -27.59 7.99
N ASP A 133 8.07 -27.27 8.87
CA ASP A 133 8.45 -28.06 10.06
C ASP A 133 7.60 -27.72 11.30
N TYR A 134 6.56 -26.92 11.12
CA TYR A 134 5.54 -26.57 12.12
C TYR A 134 4.13 -26.88 11.63
N ASN A 135 3.15 -26.81 12.54
CA ASN A 135 1.73 -27.00 12.22
C ASN A 135 1.10 -25.68 11.78
N ILE A 136 0.18 -25.77 10.83
CA ILE A 136 -0.62 -24.64 10.33
C ILE A 136 -2.10 -25.05 10.46
N GLU A 137 -2.87 -24.29 11.23
CA GLU A 137 -4.30 -24.51 11.45
C GLU A 137 -5.07 -23.26 11.03
N GLU A 138 -6.03 -23.40 10.12
CA GLU A 138 -7.04 -22.38 9.84
C GLU A 138 -8.10 -22.40 10.94
N PHE A 139 -8.53 -21.24 11.40
CA PHE A 139 -9.60 -21.15 12.40
C PHE A 139 -10.58 -20.04 12.06
N SER A 140 -11.76 -20.14 12.68
CA SER A 140 -12.66 -19.01 12.85
C SER A 140 -13.33 -19.06 14.21
N PHE A 141 -13.64 -17.90 14.78
CA PHE A 141 -14.39 -17.78 16.02
C PHE A 141 -15.23 -16.50 16.03
N ILE A 142 -16.18 -16.43 16.95
CA ILE A 142 -17.07 -15.27 17.09
C ILE A 142 -16.51 -14.34 18.18
N ASN A 143 -16.36 -13.06 17.86
CA ASN A 143 -16.21 -12.01 18.86
C ASN A 143 -17.55 -11.85 19.60
N GLN A 144 -17.63 -12.36 20.83
CA GLN A 144 -18.87 -12.36 21.61
C GLN A 144 -19.35 -10.95 22.01
N THR A 145 -18.47 -9.94 21.96
CA THR A 145 -18.83 -8.57 22.30
C THR A 145 -19.61 -7.89 21.18
N GLU A 146 -19.26 -8.15 19.92
CA GLU A 146 -19.86 -7.47 18.77
C GLU A 146 -20.56 -8.40 17.77
N GLY A 147 -20.48 -9.72 17.98
CA GLY A 147 -21.15 -10.74 17.18
C GLY A 147 -20.51 -11.02 15.81
N ASN A 148 -19.41 -10.34 15.46
CA ASN A 148 -18.70 -10.60 14.20
C ASN A 148 -17.85 -11.88 14.28
N THR A 149 -17.67 -12.52 13.12
CA THR A 149 -16.80 -13.67 12.96
C THR A 149 -15.41 -13.19 12.55
N LEU A 150 -14.39 -13.73 13.19
CA LEU A 150 -12.99 -13.49 12.87
C LEU A 150 -12.36 -14.81 12.39
N ALA A 151 -11.61 -14.75 11.30
CA ALA A 151 -10.90 -15.88 10.74
C ALA A 151 -9.39 -15.61 10.70
N GLY A 152 -8.60 -16.66 10.64
CA GLY A 152 -7.15 -16.53 10.61
C GLY A 152 -6.41 -17.85 10.58
N THR A 153 -5.11 -17.77 10.85
CA THR A 153 -4.20 -18.90 10.87
C THR A 153 -3.44 -18.95 12.19
N LEU A 154 -3.43 -20.12 12.83
CA LEU A 154 -2.60 -20.44 13.98
C LEU A 154 -1.43 -21.33 13.53
N THR A 155 -0.22 -20.86 13.76
CA THR A 155 1.01 -21.62 13.52
C THR A 155 1.59 -22.10 14.84
N THR A 156 1.96 -23.38 14.97
CA THR A 156 2.46 -23.95 16.23
C THR A 156 3.64 -24.91 16.05
N PRO A 157 4.59 -24.95 16.99
CA PRO A 157 5.72 -25.90 16.92
C PRO A 157 5.24 -27.35 17.01
N LYS A 158 5.73 -28.24 16.13
CA LYS A 158 5.34 -29.67 16.12
C LYS A 158 5.76 -30.45 17.38
N ASN A 159 6.92 -30.12 17.93
CA ASN A 159 7.59 -30.93 18.96
C ASN A 159 7.58 -30.30 20.36
N LYS A 160 6.65 -29.37 20.64
CA LYS A 160 6.50 -28.75 21.96
C LYS A 160 5.06 -28.85 22.43
N LYS A 161 4.86 -29.27 23.68
CA LYS A 161 3.53 -29.31 24.32
C LYS A 161 3.15 -28.01 25.00
N ASN A 162 4.15 -27.32 25.58
CA ASN A 162 3.98 -26.03 26.24
C ASN A 162 4.86 -25.01 25.54
N PHE A 163 4.25 -23.97 24.98
CA PHE A 163 4.95 -22.87 24.33
C PHE A 163 4.12 -21.58 24.47
N PRO A 164 4.76 -20.40 24.45
CA PRO A 164 4.04 -19.15 24.36
C PRO A 164 3.37 -19.00 22.98
N VAL A 165 2.25 -18.28 22.94
CA VAL A 165 1.57 -17.89 21.70
C VAL A 165 1.53 -16.37 21.61
N VAL A 166 1.84 -15.82 20.45
CA VAL A 166 1.72 -14.38 20.18
C VAL A 166 0.56 -14.15 19.22
N VAL A 167 -0.31 -13.20 19.55
CA VAL A 167 -1.32 -12.67 18.61
C VAL A 167 -0.71 -11.47 17.91
N MET A 168 -0.64 -11.52 16.57
CA MET A 168 -0.19 -10.40 15.75
C MET A 168 -1.38 -9.52 15.36
N ILE A 169 -1.22 -8.21 15.50
CA ILE A 169 -2.26 -7.21 15.26
C ILE A 169 -1.79 -6.31 14.10
N THR A 170 -2.57 -6.32 13.03
CA THR A 170 -2.40 -5.55 11.79
C THR A 170 -2.47 -4.04 12.05
N GLY A 171 -1.93 -3.27 11.11
CA GLY A 171 -2.04 -1.82 11.09
C GLY A 171 -3.41 -1.30 10.64
N SER A 172 -3.44 -0.01 10.29
CA SER A 172 -4.67 0.67 9.89
C SER A 172 -5.18 0.22 8.53
N GLY A 173 -6.50 0.19 8.37
CA GLY A 173 -7.19 -0.15 7.14
C GLY A 173 -7.84 -1.53 7.20
N SER A 174 -8.01 -2.16 6.05
CA SER A 174 -8.51 -3.52 5.94
C SER A 174 -7.37 -4.39 5.43
N GLN A 175 -6.74 -5.17 6.30
CA GLN A 175 -5.60 -6.02 6.01
C GLN A 175 -5.97 -7.51 6.11
N ASP A 176 -5.28 -8.35 5.34
CA ASP A 176 -5.29 -9.79 5.58
C ASP A 176 -4.37 -10.15 6.76
N ARG A 177 -4.48 -11.39 7.23
CA ARG A 177 -3.64 -11.91 8.33
C ARG A 177 -2.12 -11.85 8.09
N ASP A 178 -1.69 -11.64 6.86
CA ASP A 178 -0.28 -11.59 6.49
C ASP A 178 0.26 -10.14 6.45
N GLU A 179 -0.61 -9.15 6.68
CA GLU A 179 -0.37 -7.73 6.45
C GLU A 179 0.20 -7.50 5.04
N THR A 180 -0.44 -8.13 4.05
CA THR A 180 0.08 -8.18 2.68
C THR A 180 0.21 -6.77 2.10
N LEU A 181 1.45 -6.39 1.80
CA LEU A 181 1.78 -5.09 1.26
C LEU A 181 2.85 -5.27 0.19
N MET A 182 2.63 -4.72 -1.01
CA MET A 182 3.60 -4.76 -2.11
C MET A 182 4.01 -6.18 -2.53
N GLY A 183 3.08 -7.15 -2.49
CA GLY A 183 3.37 -8.56 -2.73
C GLY A 183 4.24 -9.22 -1.65
N HIS A 184 4.50 -8.54 -0.54
CA HIS A 184 5.17 -9.08 0.63
C HIS A 184 4.16 -9.50 1.69
N LYS A 185 4.50 -10.51 2.48
CA LYS A 185 3.69 -11.07 3.57
C LYS A 185 4.46 -10.97 4.90
N PRO A 186 4.71 -9.75 5.42
CA PRO A 186 5.60 -9.54 6.56
C PRO A 186 5.19 -10.33 7.79
N PHE A 187 3.89 -10.41 8.11
CA PHE A 187 3.45 -11.19 9.27
C PHE A 187 3.68 -12.68 9.09
N TRP A 188 3.68 -13.20 7.85
CA TRP A 188 4.05 -14.60 7.63
C TRP A 188 5.53 -14.86 7.83
N VAL A 189 6.38 -13.95 7.39
CA VAL A 189 7.84 -14.04 7.64
C VAL A 189 8.13 -14.09 9.14
N ILE A 190 7.51 -13.18 9.89
CA ILE A 190 7.68 -13.10 11.35
C ILE A 190 7.10 -14.36 12.03
N ALA A 191 5.92 -14.81 11.61
CA ALA A 191 5.29 -16.02 12.17
C ALA A 191 6.10 -17.28 11.89
N ASP A 192 6.67 -17.44 10.69
CA ASP A 192 7.58 -18.54 10.36
C ASP A 192 8.80 -18.55 11.28
N TYR A 193 9.43 -17.39 11.48
CA TYR A 193 10.58 -17.26 12.38
C TYR A 193 10.22 -17.59 13.83
N PHE A 194 9.14 -17.02 14.37
CA PHE A 194 8.68 -17.30 15.73
C PHE A 194 8.32 -18.77 15.93
N THR A 195 7.61 -19.37 14.98
CA THR A 195 7.15 -20.76 15.09
C THR A 195 8.31 -21.75 15.05
N LYS A 196 9.29 -21.53 14.17
CA LYS A 196 10.54 -22.32 14.14
C LYS A 196 11.34 -22.18 15.44
N ASN A 197 11.24 -21.04 16.11
CA ASN A 197 11.88 -20.80 17.40
C ASN A 197 11.01 -21.21 18.62
N GLY A 198 9.90 -21.90 18.39
CA GLY A 198 9.11 -22.51 19.46
C GLY A 198 8.07 -21.57 20.10
N ILE A 199 7.62 -20.55 19.38
CA ILE A 199 6.55 -19.63 19.76
C ILE A 199 5.40 -19.82 18.78
N GLY A 200 4.20 -20.17 19.26
CA GLY A 200 3.03 -20.22 18.38
C GLY A 200 2.60 -18.82 17.96
N VAL A 201 2.03 -18.66 16.77
CA VAL A 201 1.59 -17.35 16.28
C VAL A 201 0.19 -17.42 15.71
N LEU A 202 -0.70 -16.60 16.26
CA LEU A 202 -2.06 -16.37 15.79
C LEU A 202 -2.08 -15.09 14.95
N ARG A 203 -2.55 -15.20 13.71
CA ARG A 203 -2.74 -14.07 12.80
C ARG A 203 -4.18 -14.08 12.28
N MET A 204 -4.81 -12.92 12.19
CA MET A 204 -6.24 -12.80 11.86
C MET A 204 -6.45 -11.85 10.68
N ASP A 205 -7.44 -12.17 9.85
CA ASP A 205 -7.93 -11.21 8.85
C ASP A 205 -8.74 -10.12 9.56
N ASP A 206 -8.55 -8.87 9.15
CA ASP A 206 -9.37 -7.76 9.64
C ASP A 206 -10.83 -7.95 9.24
N ARG A 207 -11.72 -7.23 9.92
CA ARG A 207 -13.15 -7.26 9.63
C ARG A 207 -13.42 -6.95 8.16
N GLY A 208 -14.19 -7.83 7.52
CA GLY A 208 -14.53 -7.72 6.10
C GLY A 208 -13.44 -8.14 5.13
N VAL A 209 -12.33 -8.69 5.62
CA VAL A 209 -11.23 -9.25 4.82
C VAL A 209 -11.19 -10.76 4.96
N GLY A 210 -10.84 -11.45 3.88
CA GLY A 210 -10.61 -12.90 3.89
C GLY A 210 -11.81 -13.67 4.43
N GLY A 211 -11.61 -14.40 5.53
CA GLY A 211 -12.67 -15.16 6.19
C GLY A 211 -13.45 -14.41 7.28
N SER A 212 -13.04 -13.18 7.62
CA SER A 212 -13.65 -12.37 8.67
C SER A 212 -14.89 -11.63 8.17
N SER A 213 -15.96 -11.60 8.96
CA SER A 213 -17.17 -10.85 8.59
C SER A 213 -16.97 -9.34 8.73
N LYS A 214 -17.75 -8.54 8.00
CA LYS A 214 -17.60 -7.07 7.92
C LYS A 214 -17.70 -6.34 9.27
N GLY A 215 -18.39 -6.92 10.25
CA GLY A 215 -18.69 -6.26 11.52
C GLY A 215 -19.51 -4.97 11.34
N LYS A 216 -19.50 -4.11 12.36
CA LYS A 216 -20.19 -2.80 12.32
C LYS A 216 -19.43 -1.78 11.45
N GLU A 217 -20.16 -0.87 10.80
CA GLU A 217 -19.55 0.25 10.08
C GLU A 217 -18.96 1.27 11.06
N GLY A 218 -17.88 1.94 10.65
CA GLY A 218 -17.22 2.95 11.48
C GLY A 218 -16.55 2.41 12.74
N ALA A 219 -16.12 1.14 12.72
CA ALA A 219 -15.39 0.53 13.83
C ALA A 219 -14.11 1.32 14.16
N THR A 220 -13.84 1.42 15.45
CA THR A 220 -12.72 2.16 16.03
C THR A 220 -11.64 1.21 16.55
N SER A 221 -10.45 1.72 16.85
CA SER A 221 -9.38 0.94 17.50
C SER A 221 -9.82 0.32 18.83
N ALA A 222 -10.78 0.94 19.54
CA ALA A 222 -11.36 0.39 20.76
C ALA A 222 -12.25 -0.84 20.49
N ASP A 223 -12.88 -0.90 19.32
CA ASP A 223 -13.69 -2.03 18.86
C ASP A 223 -12.78 -3.16 18.38
N PHE A 224 -11.73 -2.84 17.63
CA PHE A 224 -10.71 -3.82 17.24
C PHE A 224 -10.00 -4.44 18.45
N ALA A 225 -9.83 -3.70 19.55
CA ALA A 225 -9.35 -4.28 20.79
C ALA A 225 -10.27 -5.38 21.37
N THR A 226 -11.58 -5.35 21.06
CA THR A 226 -12.51 -6.44 21.43
C THR A 226 -12.31 -7.69 20.58
N ASP A 227 -11.88 -7.53 19.33
CA ASP A 227 -11.49 -8.66 18.46
C ASP A 227 -10.26 -9.37 19.05
N ILE A 228 -9.29 -8.60 19.55
CA ILE A 228 -8.09 -9.15 20.21
C ILE A 228 -8.44 -9.84 21.53
N ASP A 229 -9.35 -9.29 22.33
CA ASP A 229 -9.85 -9.97 23.53
C ASP A 229 -10.53 -11.31 23.19
N ALA A 230 -11.34 -11.35 22.13
CA ALA A 230 -11.93 -12.59 21.64
C ALA A 230 -10.89 -13.61 21.17
N ALA A 231 -9.82 -13.16 20.49
CA ALA A 231 -8.69 -13.99 20.09
C ALA A 231 -7.96 -14.62 21.29
N VAL A 232 -7.70 -13.82 22.33
CA VAL A 232 -7.07 -14.31 23.56
C VAL A 232 -7.99 -15.30 24.28
N LYS A 233 -9.29 -15.05 24.34
CA LYS A 233 -10.28 -15.99 24.90
C LYS A 233 -10.33 -17.31 24.12
N PHE A 234 -10.30 -17.25 22.79
CA PHE A 234 -10.21 -18.43 21.93
C PHE A 234 -8.94 -19.25 22.21
N LEU A 235 -7.78 -18.61 22.30
CA LEU A 235 -6.54 -19.31 22.65
C LEU A 235 -6.60 -19.94 24.05
N LYS A 236 -7.18 -19.24 25.04
CA LYS A 236 -7.36 -19.79 26.40
C LYS A 236 -8.30 -20.98 26.44
N SER A 237 -9.40 -20.96 25.69
CA SER A 237 -10.32 -22.11 25.62
C SER A 237 -9.68 -23.34 24.98
N ARG A 238 -8.64 -23.14 24.16
CA ARG A 238 -7.78 -24.18 23.58
C ARG A 238 -6.63 -24.62 24.50
N GLY A 239 -6.52 -24.06 25.70
CA GLY A 239 -5.54 -24.45 26.71
C GLY A 239 -4.21 -23.68 26.69
N TYR A 240 -4.05 -22.66 25.84
CA TYR A 240 -2.85 -21.83 25.84
C TYR A 240 -2.82 -20.91 27.06
N LYS A 241 -1.71 -20.93 27.81
CA LYS A 241 -1.55 -20.18 29.07
C LYS A 241 -0.71 -18.91 28.92
N ASN A 242 0.34 -18.98 28.11
CA ASN A 242 1.29 -17.89 27.91
C ASN A 242 0.97 -17.19 26.59
N ILE A 243 0.16 -16.15 26.67
CA ILE A 243 -0.27 -15.39 25.49
C ILE A 243 0.29 -13.98 25.57
N GLY A 244 0.93 -13.54 24.50
CA GLY A 244 1.37 -12.17 24.30
C GLY A 244 0.73 -11.53 23.08
N LEU A 245 0.83 -10.21 23.00
CA LEU A 245 0.36 -9.41 21.87
C LEU A 245 1.56 -8.69 21.24
N THR A 246 1.55 -8.59 19.92
CA THR A 246 2.42 -7.66 19.18
C THR A 246 1.64 -7.02 18.06
N GLY A 247 1.93 -5.75 17.77
CA GLY A 247 1.15 -4.98 16.83
C GLY A 247 2.00 -4.05 15.98
N HIS A 248 1.63 -3.92 14.70
CA HIS A 248 2.26 -3.00 13.77
C HIS A 248 1.37 -1.77 13.54
N SER A 249 1.97 -0.58 13.44
CA SER A 249 1.23 0.68 13.20
C SER A 249 0.05 0.86 14.18
N GLU A 250 -1.20 0.97 13.71
CA GLU A 250 -2.40 1.03 14.57
C GLU A 250 -2.51 -0.18 15.51
N GLY A 251 -2.07 -1.36 15.08
CA GLY A 251 -1.99 -2.55 15.92
C GLY A 251 -1.10 -2.35 17.15
N GLY A 252 -0.06 -1.53 17.05
CA GLY A 252 0.79 -1.14 18.18
C GLY A 252 0.06 -0.28 19.24
N MET A 253 -1.01 0.40 18.84
CA MET A 253 -1.93 1.10 19.76
C MET A 253 -3.04 0.16 20.26
N ILE A 254 -3.57 -0.71 19.41
CA ILE A 254 -4.62 -1.67 19.78
C ILE A 254 -4.11 -2.67 20.83
N ALA A 255 -2.87 -3.13 20.70
CA ALA A 255 -2.24 -4.07 21.63
C ALA A 255 -2.33 -3.63 23.11
N PRO A 256 -1.87 -2.43 23.51
CA PRO A 256 -2.02 -1.96 24.88
C PRO A 256 -3.47 -1.67 25.30
N ILE A 257 -4.34 -1.23 24.38
CA ILE A 257 -5.77 -1.04 24.68
C ILE A 257 -6.42 -2.38 25.06
N ALA A 258 -6.16 -3.43 24.28
CA ALA A 258 -6.63 -4.78 24.57
C ALA A 258 -6.02 -5.29 25.88
N ALA A 259 -4.71 -5.10 26.05
CA ALA A 259 -3.99 -5.56 27.24
C ALA A 259 -4.50 -4.94 28.54
N ALA A 260 -4.85 -3.65 28.54
CA ALA A 260 -5.41 -2.97 29.70
C ALA A 260 -6.77 -3.58 30.15
N LYS A 261 -7.54 -4.13 29.21
CA LYS A 261 -8.83 -4.78 29.48
C LYS A 261 -8.67 -6.26 29.85
N ILE A 262 -7.64 -6.91 29.33
CA ILE A 262 -7.34 -8.32 29.61
C ILE A 262 -6.48 -8.40 30.88
N LYS A 263 -7.12 -8.59 32.05
CA LYS A 263 -6.45 -8.71 33.36
C LYS A 263 -5.40 -9.85 33.49
N MET A 264 -5.11 -10.59 32.44
CA MET A 264 -4.36 -11.84 32.47
C MET A 264 -3.51 -12.07 31.19
N LEU A 265 -2.72 -11.07 30.79
CA LEU A 265 -1.64 -11.22 29.79
C LEU A 265 -0.29 -11.37 30.49
N ASN A 266 0.59 -12.19 29.91
CA ASN A 266 1.88 -12.52 30.52
C ASN A 266 3.04 -11.66 29.98
N PHE A 267 2.92 -11.04 28.80
CA PHE A 267 3.92 -10.15 28.18
C PHE A 267 3.34 -9.38 26.96
N TRP A 268 3.94 -8.23 26.60
CA TRP A 268 3.61 -7.42 25.42
C TRP A 268 4.91 -6.81 24.83
N TYR A 269 5.04 -6.79 23.51
CA TYR A 269 6.14 -6.14 22.78
C TYR A 269 5.61 -5.40 21.55
#